data_AF-A0A2N2LKU7-F1
#
_entry.id   AF-A0A2N2LKU7-F1
#
_cell.length_a   1.000
_cell.length_b   1.000
_cell.length_c   1.000
_cell.angle_alpha   90.00
_cell.angle_beta   90.00
_cell.angle_gamma   90.00
#
_symmetry.space_group_name_H-M   'P 1'
#
loop_
_entity.id
_entity.type
_entity.pdbx_description
1 polymer ?
#
loop_
_entity_poly.entity_id
_entity_poly.type
_entity_poly.pdbx_seq_one_letter_code
_entity_poly.pdbx_strand_id
1 'polypeptide(L)' 'MDSIELLQKLTEAHGVSGYEGPIKKIVEEYFKSIGKIHKDQIGSLIVEKNGSEKSPR' A
#
# COMPACT_ATOMS: atom_id res chain seq x y z
N MET A 1 -6.67 6.69 11.21
CA MET A 1 -6.02 7.70 10.36
C MET A 1 -7.11 8.29 9.49
N ASP A 2 -7.25 9.60 9.49
CA ASP A 2 -8.23 10.28 8.65
C ASP A 2 -7.76 10.32 7.18
N SER A 3 -8.70 10.42 6.23
CA SER A 3 -8.39 10.43 4.80
C SER A 3 -7.51 11.61 4.40
N ILE A 4 -7.73 12.80 5.00
CA ILE A 4 -6.93 13.99 4.71
C ILE A 4 -5.49 13.80 5.20
N GLU A 5 -5.31 13.21 6.40
CA GLU A 5 -3.99 12.89 6.94
C GLU A 5 -3.24 11.90 6.03
N LEU A 6 -3.95 10.94 5.43
CA LEU A 6 -3.34 9.96 4.52
C LEU A 6 -2.88 10.64 3.24
N LEU A 7 -3.74 11.46 2.65
CA LEU A 7 -3.42 12.22 1.45
C LEU A 7 -2.18 13.10 1.69
N GLN A 8 -2.14 13.81 2.81
CA GLN A 8 -0.99 14.63 3.19
C GLN A 8 0.32 13.81 3.23
N LYS A 9 0.34 12.69 3.96
CA LYS A 9 1.53 11.83 4.05
C LYS A 9 1.96 11.28 2.69
N LEU A 10 1.02 10.89 1.83
CA LEU A 10 1.32 10.38 0.49
C LEU A 10 1.90 11.45 -0.43
N THR A 11 1.38 12.69 -0.38
CA THR A 11 1.84 13.78 -1.26
C THR A 11 3.17 14.39 -0.82
N GLU A 12 3.47 14.41 0.48
CA GLU A 12 4.70 14.99 1.02
C GLU A 12 5.87 13.99 1.03
N ALA A 13 5.58 12.69 0.98
CA ALA A 13 6.59 11.66 0.97
C ALA A 13 7.43 11.68 -0.30
N HIS A 14 8.75 11.62 -0.13
CA HIS A 14 9.68 11.54 -1.24
C HIS A 14 9.67 10.14 -1.85
N GLY A 15 9.44 10.05 -3.16
CA GLY A 15 9.43 8.78 -3.88
C GLY A 15 9.49 9.01 -5.37
N VAL A 16 10.61 9.58 -5.83
CA VAL A 16 10.93 9.64 -7.26
C VAL A 16 11.03 8.23 -7.82
N SER A 17 10.80 8.09 -9.13
CA SER A 17 10.87 6.79 -9.83
C SER A 17 12.17 6.05 -9.51
N GLY A 18 12.08 4.80 -9.05
CA GLY A 18 13.19 3.96 -8.62
C GLY A 18 13.58 4.10 -7.14
N TYR A 19 13.02 5.05 -6.40
CA TYR A 19 13.31 5.31 -4.99
C TYR A 19 12.04 5.48 -4.15
N GLU A 20 11.00 4.70 -4.43
CA GLU A 20 9.68 4.81 -3.79
C GLU A 20 9.64 4.23 -2.36
N GLY A 21 10.79 3.98 -1.74
CA GLY A 21 10.92 3.36 -0.42
C GLY A 21 10.12 4.06 0.70
N PRO A 22 10.17 5.39 0.84
CA PRO A 22 9.40 6.11 1.84
C PRO A 22 7.88 5.98 1.63
N ILE A 23 7.41 6.11 0.40
CA ILE A 23 5.98 5.96 0.05
C ILE A 23 5.51 4.53 0.36
N LYS A 24 6.30 3.50 0.01
CA LYS A 24 5.97 2.10 0.32
C LYS A 24 5.71 1.88 1.79
N LYS A 25 6.51 2.45 2.68
CA LYS A 25 6.32 2.28 4.14
C LYS A 25 4.98 2.84 4.61
N ILE A 26 4.57 4.00 4.08
CA ILE A 26 3.29 4.64 4.42
C ILE A 26 2.12 3.75 3.97
N VAL A 27 2.17 3.27 2.72
CA VAL A 27 1.16 2.37 2.17
C VAL A 27 1.12 1.04 2.94
N GLU A 28 2.29 0.46 3.26
CA GLU A 28 2.38 -0.77 4.05
C GLU A 28 1.73 -0.62 5.42
N GLU A 29 2.04 0.44 6.17
CA GLU A 29 1.43 0.66 7.48
C GLU A 29 -0.09 0.83 7.39
N TYR A 30 -0.56 1.63 6.42
CA TYR A 30 -1.99 1.88 6.25
C TYR A 30 -2.77 0.60 5.93
N PHE A 31 -2.23 -0.25 5.04
CA PHE A 31 -2.90 -1.46 4.59
C PHE A 31 -2.64 -2.71 5.45
N LYS A 32 -1.71 -2.66 6.40
CA LYS A 32 -1.36 -3.79 7.28
C LYS A 32 -2.57 -4.36 8.05
N SER A 33 -3.54 -3.52 8.39
CA SER A 33 -4.75 -3.92 9.11
C SER A 33 -5.87 -4.44 8.20
N ILE A 34 -5.73 -4.27 6.87
CA ILE A 34 -6.80 -4.53 5.90
C ILE A 34 -6.64 -5.89 5.22
N GLY A 35 -5.40 -6.33 4.98
CA GLY A 35 -5.14 -7.54 4.22
C GLY A 35 -3.69 -7.99 4.24
N LYS A 36 -3.41 -9.07 3.50
CA LYS A 36 -2.06 -9.61 3.37
C LYS A 36 -1.27 -8.76 2.37
N ILE A 37 -0.09 -8.32 2.77
CA ILE A 37 0.79 -7.52 1.94
C ILE A 37 1.80 -8.42 1.24
N HIS A 38 1.93 -8.24 -0.07
CA HIS A 38 2.95 -8.86 -0.91
C HIS A 38 3.82 -7.78 -1.54
N LYS A 39 5.11 -8.07 -1.71
CA LYS A 39 6.09 -7.19 -2.36
C LYS A 39 6.68 -7.93 -3.54
N ASP A 40 6.80 -7.25 -4.69
CA ASP A 40 7.51 -7.81 -5.84
C ASP A 40 9.01 -7.45 -5.81
N GLN A 41 9.76 -7.96 -6.80
CA GLN A 41 11.21 -7.70 -6.90
C GLN A 41 11.55 -6.31 -7.47
N ILE A 42 10.59 -5.65 -8.14
CA ILE A 42 10.79 -4.34 -8.77
C ILE A 42 10.33 -3.18 -7.87
N GLY A 43 9.66 -3.49 -6.76
CA GLY A 43 9.27 -2.56 -5.73
C GLY A 43 7.77 -2.24 -5.64
N SER A 44 6.88 -2.94 -6.34
CA SER A 44 5.43 -2.76 -6.19
C SER A 44 4.91 -3.40 -4.90
N LEU A 45 3.80 -2.85 -4.39
CA LEU A 45 3.06 -3.40 -3.26
C LEU A 45 1.70 -3.92 -3.72
N ILE A 46 1.35 -5.14 -3.34
CA ILE A 46 0.05 -5.73 -3.62
C ILE A 46 -0.62 -6.07 -2.29
N VAL A 47 -1.84 -5.61 -2.09
CA VAL A 47 -2.63 -5.87 -0.87
C VAL A 47 -3.78 -6.80 -1.24
N GLU A 48 -3.76 -7.99 -0.67
CA GLU A 48 -4.79 -9.00 -0.86
C GLU A 48 -5.78 -8.96 0.30
N LYS A 49 -7.03 -8.58 -0.01
CA LYS A 49 -8.17 -8.71 0.90
C LYS A 49 -9.08 -9.81 0.37
N ASN A 50 -9.11 -10.94 1.08
CA ASN A 50 -9.96 -12.07 0.70
C ASN A 50 -11.44 -11.71 0.81
N GLY A 51 -12.17 -11.95 -0.27
CA GLY A 51 -13.62 -11.83 -0.32
C GLY A 51 -14.31 -13.03 0.33
N SER A 52 -15.64 -13.00 0.39
CA SER A 52 -16.44 -14.11 0.90
C SER A 52 -16.48 -15.32 -0.03
N GLU A 53 -16.28 -15.09 -1.33
CA GLU A 53 -16.29 -16.12 -2.38
C GLU A 53 -14.86 -16.57 -2.71
N LYS A 54 -14.69 -17.88 -2.97
CA LYS A 54 -13.37 -18.48 -3.22
C LYS A 54 -12.87 -18.37 -4.66
N SER A 55 -13.75 -18.05 -5.61
CA SER A 55 -13.41 -17.98 -7.04
C SER A 55 -14.21 -16.89 -7.75
N PRO A 56 -13.64 -16.22 -8.77
CA PRO A 56 -14.38 -15.33 -9.66
C PRO A 56 -15.53 -16.10 -10.35
N ARG A 57 -16.63 -15.42 -10.66
CA ARG A 57 -17.68 -15.96 -11.55
C ARG A 57 -17.35 -15.69 -13.00
#